data_AF-A0AA41X2E6-F1
#
_entry.id   AF-A0AA41X2E6-F1
#
_cell.length_a   1.000
_cell.length_b   1.000
_cell.length_c   1.000
_cell.angle_alpha   90.00
_cell.angle_beta   90.00
_cell.angle_gamma   90.00
#
_symmetry.space_group_name_H-M   'P 1'
#
loop_
_entity.id
_entity.type
_entity.pdbx_description
1 polymer ?
#
loop_
_entity_poly.entity_id
_entity_poly.type
_entity_poly.pdbx_seq_one_letter_code
_entity_poly.pdbx_strand_id
1 'polypeptide(L)'
;MNKITRLVLSAVIAFLFYGVWAYLANMTTLSNNADLYRVALVQGLTSATITLVFTIITEWSFAKFNQYRISFAFVTPLICLPYHHSEAAKQIRKSFNQVLNTMATTANQVRLPMVLLAPLLPMALQASVVISVNIINATPNLWLTVAPSIFFSGLYGYLYTFSLYQSAK
;
A
#
# COMPACT_ATOMS: atom_id res chain seq x y z
N MET A 1 24.42 2.28 2.82
CA MET A 1 23.55 3.47 2.80
C MET A 1 22.75 3.51 4.09
N ASN A 2 22.75 4.62 4.82
CA ASN A 2 22.04 4.74 6.10
C ASN A 2 20.51 4.75 5.87
N LYS A 3 19.72 4.24 6.83
CA LYS A 3 18.24 4.11 6.72
C LYS A 3 17.58 5.43 6.31
N ILE A 4 17.97 6.51 6.98
CA ILE A 4 17.46 7.86 6.70
C ILE A 4 17.79 8.31 5.27
N THR A 5 19.02 8.05 4.80
CA THR A 5 19.42 8.39 3.42
C THR A 5 18.57 7.66 2.39
N ARG A 6 18.26 6.37 2.61
CA ARG A 6 17.37 5.60 1.73
C ARG A 6 15.95 6.16 1.70
N LEU A 7 15.43 6.49 2.87
CA LEU A 7 14.07 7.01 3.07
C LEU A 7 13.88 8.38 2.42
N VAL A 8 14.83 9.29 2.63
CA VAL A 8 14.80 10.64 2.04
C VAL A 8 14.97 10.53 0.52
N LEU A 9 15.88 9.68 0.04
CA LEU A 9 16.11 9.51 -1.38
C LEU A 9 14.86 8.98 -2.11
N SER A 10 14.18 7.98 -1.57
CA SER A 10 12.95 7.46 -2.17
C SER A 10 11.83 8.50 -2.20
N ALA A 11 11.68 9.28 -1.12
CA ALA A 11 10.69 10.36 -1.04
C ALA A 11 10.97 11.49 -2.04
N VAL A 12 12.25 11.90 -2.19
CA VAL A 12 12.67 12.94 -3.15
C VAL A 12 12.46 12.48 -4.59
N ILE A 13 12.81 11.23 -4.91
CA ILE A 13 12.58 10.68 -6.25
C ILE A 13 11.08 10.65 -6.56
N ALA A 14 10.25 10.19 -5.61
CA ALA A 14 8.79 10.20 -5.78
C ALA A 14 8.24 11.62 -5.96
N PHE A 15 8.71 12.57 -5.14
CA PHE A 15 8.32 13.98 -5.25
C PHE A 15 8.60 14.55 -6.64
N LEU A 16 9.83 14.40 -7.12
CA LEU A 16 10.26 14.95 -8.40
C LEU A 16 9.55 14.27 -9.57
N PHE A 17 9.50 12.95 -9.58
CA PHE A 17 8.90 12.19 -10.67
C PHE A 17 7.42 12.51 -10.85
N TYR A 18 6.63 12.43 -9.77
CA TYR A 18 5.18 12.66 -9.84
C TYR A 18 4.83 14.16 -9.92
N GLY A 19 5.65 15.04 -9.34
CA GLY A 19 5.48 16.49 -9.48
C GLY A 19 5.75 16.98 -10.90
N VAL A 20 6.85 16.54 -11.53
CA VAL A 20 7.15 16.84 -12.94
C VAL A 20 6.09 16.26 -13.86
N TRP A 21 5.64 15.02 -13.60
CA TRP A 21 4.56 14.43 -14.39
C TRP A 21 3.27 15.24 -14.31
N ALA A 22 2.85 15.66 -13.11
CA ALA A 22 1.66 16.48 -12.93
C ALA A 22 1.77 17.85 -13.62
N TYR A 23 2.98 18.44 -13.62
CA TYR A 23 3.26 19.65 -14.38
C TYR A 23 3.04 19.43 -15.88
N LEU A 24 3.69 18.42 -16.46
CA LEU A 24 3.56 18.10 -17.89
C LEU A 24 2.12 17.73 -18.27
N ALA A 25 1.41 17.06 -17.38
CA ALA A 25 0.02 16.65 -17.60
C ALA A 25 -0.97 17.82 -17.64
N ASN A 26 -0.64 18.95 -17.03
CA ASN A 26 -1.57 20.09 -16.91
C ASN A 26 -1.07 21.38 -17.58
N MET A 27 0.15 21.41 -18.13
CA MET A 27 0.73 22.59 -18.78
C MET A 27 -0.07 23.07 -20.00
N THR A 28 -0.83 22.19 -20.66
CA THR A 28 -1.67 22.51 -21.81
C THR A 28 -3.07 23.00 -21.44
N THR A 29 -3.47 22.84 -20.18
CA THR A 29 -4.86 23.08 -19.72
C THR A 29 -4.94 24.24 -18.73
N LEU A 30 -3.90 24.44 -17.92
CA LEU A 30 -3.79 25.59 -17.02
C LEU A 30 -3.06 26.73 -17.72
N SER A 31 -3.75 27.86 -17.89
CA SER A 31 -3.17 29.10 -18.42
C SER A 31 -2.44 29.92 -17.36
N ASN A 32 -2.75 29.70 -16.07
CA ASN A 32 -2.12 30.38 -14.95
C ASN A 32 -0.94 29.56 -14.39
N ASN A 33 0.26 30.15 -14.40
CA ASN A 33 1.47 29.51 -13.89
C ASN A 33 1.36 29.16 -12.39
N ALA A 34 0.66 29.98 -11.59
CA ALA A 34 0.50 29.73 -10.16
C ALA A 34 -0.28 28.43 -9.88
N ASP A 35 -1.34 28.18 -10.64
CA ASP A 35 -2.16 26.97 -10.50
C ASP A 35 -1.40 25.72 -10.99
N LEU A 36 -0.57 25.88 -12.02
CA LEU A 36 0.27 24.80 -12.53
C LEU A 36 1.32 24.34 -11.51
N TYR A 37 2.02 25.29 -10.85
CA TYR A 37 2.95 24.96 -9.78
C TYR A 37 2.24 24.36 -8.56
N ARG A 38 1.04 24.85 -8.21
CA ARG A 38 0.24 24.28 -7.14
C ARG A 38 -0.10 22.81 -7.40
N VAL A 39 -0.57 22.46 -8.60
CA VAL A 39 -0.89 21.08 -8.98
C VAL A 39 0.35 20.19 -8.91
N ALA A 40 1.48 20.65 -9.45
CA ALA A 40 2.74 19.93 -9.41
C ALA A 40 3.22 19.66 -7.97
N LEU A 41 3.17 20.69 -7.11
CA LEU A 41 3.57 20.59 -5.71
C LEU A 41 2.65 19.67 -4.91
N VAL A 42 1.33 19.78 -5.08
CA VAL A 42 0.36 18.94 -4.38
C VAL A 42 0.57 17.47 -4.75
N GLN A 43 0.75 17.16 -6.04
CA GLN A 43 0.96 15.77 -6.47
C GLN A 43 2.31 15.22 -6.01
N GLY A 44 3.38 16.01 -6.11
CA GLY A 44 4.70 15.66 -5.60
C GLY A 44 4.67 15.37 -4.10
N LEU A 45 4.11 16.28 -3.31
CA LEU A 45 4.00 16.14 -1.85
C LEU A 45 3.17 14.94 -1.43
N THR A 46 2.04 14.71 -2.10
CA THR A 46 1.17 13.55 -1.84
C THR A 46 1.93 12.25 -2.06
N SER A 47 2.63 12.15 -3.19
CA SER A 47 3.41 10.96 -3.54
C SER A 47 4.59 10.73 -2.60
N ALA A 48 5.30 11.79 -2.23
CA ALA A 48 6.40 11.73 -1.26
C ALA A 48 5.89 11.30 0.13
N THR A 49 4.76 11.84 0.58
CA THR A 49 4.14 11.52 1.86
C THR A 49 3.72 10.06 1.91
N ILE A 50 3.00 9.57 0.89
CA ILE A 50 2.60 8.15 0.80
C ILE A 50 3.84 7.27 0.82
N THR A 51 4.89 7.62 0.07
CA THR A 51 6.15 6.86 0.02
C THR A 51 6.83 6.81 1.39
N LEU A 52 6.91 7.93 2.11
CA LEU A 52 7.48 8.01 3.46
C LEU A 52 6.68 7.17 4.45
N VAL A 53 5.36 7.36 4.50
CA VAL A 53 4.46 6.63 5.41
C VAL A 53 4.56 5.13 5.14
N PHE A 54 4.49 4.72 3.87
CA PHE A 54 4.60 3.31 3.48
C PHE A 54 5.96 2.73 3.88
N THR A 55 7.06 3.47 3.66
CA THR A 55 8.40 3.01 4.03
C THR A 55 8.57 2.91 5.54
N ILE A 56 8.09 3.89 6.31
CA ILE A 56 8.12 3.87 7.79
C ILE A 56 7.32 2.70 8.34
N ILE A 57 6.09 2.49 7.86
CA ILE A 57 5.24 1.37 8.30
C ILE A 57 5.90 0.03 7.95
N THR A 58 6.50 -0.08 6.77
CA THR A 58 7.19 -1.30 6.33
C THR A 58 8.42 -1.56 7.19
N GLU A 59 9.25 -0.56 7.44
CA GLU A 59 10.46 -0.70 8.28
C GLU A 59 10.10 -0.99 9.74
N TRP A 60 9.07 -0.35 10.29
CA TRP A 60 8.56 -0.62 11.64
C TRP A 60 8.02 -2.04 11.74
N SER A 61 7.21 -2.46 10.76
CA SER A 61 6.67 -3.82 10.69
C SER A 61 7.79 -4.84 10.60
N PHE A 62 8.77 -4.60 9.74
CA PHE A 62 9.94 -5.47 9.64
C PHE A 62 10.73 -5.49 10.95
N ALA A 63 11.07 -4.36 11.55
CA ALA A 63 11.83 -4.34 12.81
C ALA A 63 11.10 -5.04 13.96
N LYS A 64 9.77 -4.91 14.04
CA LYS A 64 8.94 -5.51 15.10
C LYS A 64 8.66 -6.98 14.87
N PHE A 65 8.48 -7.40 13.61
CA PHE A 65 8.07 -8.77 13.26
C PHE A 65 9.19 -9.63 12.67
N ASN A 66 10.38 -9.10 12.35
CA ASN A 66 11.49 -9.90 11.81
C ASN A 66 11.98 -11.00 12.77
N GLN A 67 11.72 -10.87 14.08
CA GLN A 67 11.97 -11.94 15.06
C GLN A 67 10.88 -13.03 15.09
N TYR A 68 9.71 -12.77 14.51
CA TYR A 68 8.57 -13.67 14.45
C TYR A 68 8.26 -13.95 12.98
N ARG A 69 8.65 -15.12 12.45
CA ARG A 69 8.32 -15.55 11.08
C ARG A 69 6.80 -15.78 10.91
N ILE A 70 5.99 -14.73 10.97
CA ILE A 70 4.53 -14.82 10.95
C ILE A 70 4.01 -13.97 9.79
N SER A 71 3.44 -14.66 8.81
CA SER A 71 2.75 -14.06 7.68
C SER A 71 1.55 -13.23 8.17
N PHE A 72 1.46 -11.97 7.73
CA PHE A 72 0.47 -10.97 8.17
C PHE A 72 -1.00 -11.44 8.07
N ALA A 73 -1.29 -12.41 7.20
CA ALA A 73 -2.61 -13.03 7.08
C ALA A 73 -3.08 -13.75 8.36
N PHE A 74 -2.18 -14.07 9.29
CA PHE A 74 -2.48 -14.77 10.55
C PHE A 74 -2.45 -13.88 11.80
N VAL A 75 -2.14 -12.59 11.66
CA VAL A 75 -1.88 -11.69 12.80
C VAL A 75 -3.18 -11.05 13.33
N THR A 76 -4.10 -10.65 12.44
CA THR A 76 -5.39 -10.02 12.83
C THR A 76 -6.23 -10.87 13.80
N PRO A 77 -6.37 -12.20 13.61
CA PRO A 77 -7.09 -13.06 14.56
C PRO A 77 -6.40 -13.19 15.92
N LEU A 78 -5.06 -13.08 15.94
CA LEU A 78 -4.24 -13.21 17.16
C LEU A 78 -4.35 -11.99 18.06
N ILE A 79 -4.55 -10.80 17.47
CA ILE A 79 -4.68 -9.52 18.20
C ILE A 79 -6.09 -9.37 18.81
N CYS A 80 -7.12 -9.94 18.17
CA CYS A 80 -8.50 -9.89 18.67
C CYS A 80 -8.85 -11.01 19.67
N LEU A 81 -7.87 -11.83 20.08
CA LEU A 81 -8.09 -12.93 20.99
C LEU A 81 -8.18 -12.43 22.45
N PRO A 82 -9.30 -12.66 23.16
CA PRO A 82 -9.44 -12.22 24.54
C PRO A 82 -8.39 -12.87 25.44
N TYR A 83 -7.63 -12.04 26.17
CA TYR A 83 -6.51 -12.46 27.03
C TYR A 83 -6.95 -12.99 28.41
N HIS A 84 -8.25 -13.06 28.69
CA HIS A 84 -8.79 -13.49 29.97
C HIS A 84 -8.93 -15.01 30.07
N HIS A 85 -8.63 -15.58 31.25
CA HIS A 85 -8.72 -17.02 31.53
C HIS A 85 -10.14 -17.52 31.83
N SER A 86 -11.20 -16.88 31.31
CA SER A 86 -12.56 -17.38 31.47
C SER A 86 -12.84 -18.55 30.54
N GLU A 87 -13.74 -19.45 30.94
CA GLU A 87 -14.16 -20.59 30.10
C GLU A 87 -14.76 -20.12 28.76
N ALA A 88 -15.48 -18.99 28.76
CA ALA A 88 -15.98 -18.34 27.55
C ALA A 88 -14.86 -17.90 26.58
N ALA A 89 -13.77 -17.35 27.10
CA ALA A 89 -12.62 -16.94 26.28
C ALA A 89 -11.87 -18.14 25.69
N LYS A 90 -11.76 -19.25 26.42
CA LYS A 90 -11.21 -20.51 25.89
C LYS A 90 -12.06 -21.06 24.74
N GLN A 91 -13.39 -20.93 24.84
CA GLN A 91 -14.34 -21.41 23.85
C GLN A 91 -14.33 -20.53 22.58
N ILE A 92 -14.21 -19.21 22.74
CA ILE A 92 -13.96 -18.26 21.64
C ILE A 92 -12.65 -18.63 20.94
N ARG A 93 -11.57 -18.86 21.69
CA ARG A 93 -10.27 -19.26 21.12
C ARG A 93 -10.35 -20.57 20.35
N LYS A 94 -11.07 -21.57 20.88
CA LYS A 94 -11.27 -22.86 20.19
C LYS A 94 -12.04 -22.68 18.89
N SER A 95 -13.11 -21.87 18.90
CA SER A 95 -13.92 -21.55 17.72
C SER A 95 -13.11 -20.80 16.67
N PHE A 96 -12.31 -19.81 17.08
CA PHE A 96 -11.39 -19.09 16.20
C PHE A 96 -10.34 -20.02 15.57
N ASN A 97 -9.72 -20.89 16.35
CA ASN A 97 -8.77 -21.88 15.83
C ASN A 97 -9.43 -22.85 14.85
N GLN A 98 -10.70 -23.19 15.06
CA GLN A 98 -11.47 -24.06 14.18
C GLN A 98 -11.81 -23.37 12.86
N VAL A 99 -12.19 -22.08 12.91
CA VAL A 99 -12.35 -21.24 11.72
C VAL A 99 -11.03 -21.10 10.97
N LEU A 100 -9.92 -20.83 11.67
CA LEU A 100 -8.59 -20.73 11.06
C LEU A 100 -8.17 -22.04 10.39
N ASN A 101 -8.39 -23.18 11.04
CA ASN A 101 -8.10 -24.50 10.45
C ASN A 101 -8.97 -24.79 9.25
N THR A 102 -10.25 -24.39 9.27
CA THR A 102 -11.18 -24.55 8.13
C THR A 102 -10.79 -23.64 6.97
N MET A 103 -10.36 -22.41 7.25
CA MET A 103 -9.84 -21.49 6.24
C MET A 103 -8.51 -21.99 5.68
N ALA A 104 -7.64 -22.58 6.50
CA ALA A 104 -6.38 -23.17 6.05
C ALA A 104 -6.59 -24.41 5.16
N THR A 105 -7.53 -25.29 5.51
CA THR A 105 -7.87 -26.47 4.68
C THR A 105 -8.58 -26.08 3.38
N THR A 106 -9.46 -25.08 3.42
CA THR A 106 -10.14 -24.54 2.23
C THR A 106 -9.15 -23.77 1.34
N ALA A 107 -8.25 -22.98 1.91
CA ALA A 107 -7.19 -22.26 1.18
C ALA A 107 -6.21 -23.21 0.48
N ASN A 108 -5.97 -24.40 1.05
CA ASN A 108 -5.14 -25.44 0.41
C ASN A 108 -5.77 -26.02 -0.87
N GLN A 109 -7.10 -25.89 -1.03
CA GLN A 109 -7.84 -26.35 -2.22
C GLN A 109 -8.04 -25.24 -3.27
N VAL A 110 -8.02 -23.96 -2.88
CA VAL A 110 -8.18 -22.82 -3.79
C VAL A 110 -6.80 -22.32 -4.24
N ARG A 111 -6.25 -22.92 -5.31
CA ARG A 111 -4.89 -22.64 -5.81
C ARG A 111 -4.69 -21.31 -6.58
N LEU A 112 -5.72 -20.47 -6.69
CA LEU A 112 -5.69 -19.08 -7.21
C LEU A 112 -6.94 -18.37 -6.67
N PRO A 113 -6.92 -17.11 -6.14
CA PRO A 113 -6.13 -15.98 -6.61
C PRO A 113 -5.68 -15.01 -5.48
N MET A 114 -5.28 -15.50 -4.30
CA MET A 114 -4.86 -14.60 -3.21
C MET A 114 -3.65 -13.73 -3.60
N VAL A 115 -2.79 -14.25 -4.50
CA VAL A 115 -1.70 -13.50 -5.17
C VAL A 115 -2.22 -12.34 -6.04
N LEU A 116 -3.39 -12.48 -6.67
CA LEU A 116 -3.98 -11.41 -7.48
C LEU A 116 -4.74 -10.40 -6.60
N LEU A 117 -5.36 -10.85 -5.51
CA LEU A 117 -6.09 -10.00 -4.56
C LEU A 117 -5.17 -9.23 -3.60
N ALA A 118 -3.96 -9.74 -3.32
CA ALA A 118 -3.06 -9.12 -2.35
C ALA A 118 -2.58 -7.71 -2.76
N PRO A 119 -2.22 -7.41 -4.03
CA PRO A 119 -1.90 -6.05 -4.47
C PRO A 119 -3.12 -5.13 -4.59
N LEU A 120 -4.30 -5.69 -4.86
CA LEU A 120 -5.53 -4.96 -5.14
C LEU A 120 -5.95 -4.04 -3.99
N LEU A 121 -5.87 -4.50 -2.74
CA LEU A 121 -6.30 -3.73 -1.57
C LEU A 121 -5.35 -2.55 -1.25
N PRO A 122 -4.01 -2.73 -1.21
CA PRO A 122 -3.06 -1.62 -1.15
C PRO A 122 -3.21 -0.63 -2.32
N MET A 123 -3.40 -1.12 -3.54
CA MET A 123 -3.61 -0.28 -4.73
C MET A 123 -4.90 0.53 -4.63
N ALA A 124 -6.00 -0.07 -4.16
CA ALA A 124 -7.27 0.62 -3.98
C ALA A 124 -7.16 1.74 -2.94
N LEU A 125 -6.43 1.49 -1.85
CA LEU A 125 -6.18 2.50 -0.81
C LEU A 125 -5.26 3.62 -1.31
N GLN A 126 -4.21 3.30 -2.06
CA GLN A 126 -3.35 4.32 -2.67
C GLN A 126 -4.13 5.16 -3.68
N ALA A 127 -4.88 4.52 -4.58
CA ALA A 127 -5.66 5.19 -5.62
C ALA A 127 -6.72 6.10 -4.99
N SER A 128 -7.43 5.66 -3.95
CA SER A 128 -8.45 6.47 -3.28
C SER A 128 -7.85 7.73 -2.67
N VAL A 129 -6.69 7.65 -2.02
CA VAL A 129 -6.00 8.82 -1.45
C VAL A 129 -5.57 9.79 -2.55
N VAL A 130 -4.88 9.30 -3.58
CA VAL A 130 -4.34 10.16 -4.66
C VAL A 130 -5.48 10.83 -5.45
N ILE A 131 -6.55 10.09 -5.75
CA ILE A 131 -7.74 10.63 -6.42
C ILE A 131 -8.41 11.70 -5.54
N SER A 132 -8.62 11.42 -4.25
CA SER A 132 -9.28 12.35 -3.33
C SER A 132 -8.53 13.67 -3.21
N VAL A 133 -7.19 13.62 -3.07
CA VAL A 133 -6.36 14.84 -2.98
C VAL A 133 -6.46 15.67 -4.27
N ASN A 134 -6.42 15.02 -5.43
CA ASN A 134 -6.48 15.75 -6.70
C ASN A 134 -7.88 16.31 -7.00
N ILE A 135 -8.95 15.66 -6.53
CA ILE A 135 -10.33 16.20 -6.55
C ILE A 135 -10.42 17.43 -5.67
N ILE A 136 -9.94 17.36 -4.42
CA ILE A 136 -9.93 18.51 -3.48
C ILE A 136 -9.10 19.66 -4.06
N ASN A 137 -8.01 19.36 -4.76
CA ASN A 137 -7.16 20.35 -5.39
C ASN A 137 -7.72 20.92 -6.72
N ALA A 138 -8.90 20.47 -7.17
CA ALA A 138 -9.52 20.88 -8.43
C ALA A 138 -8.57 20.73 -9.65
N THR A 139 -7.88 19.58 -9.73
CA THR A 139 -6.89 19.34 -10.78
C THR A 139 -7.58 19.06 -12.13
N PRO A 140 -7.33 19.85 -13.20
CA PRO A 140 -8.08 19.75 -14.46
C PRO A 140 -7.93 18.39 -15.15
N ASN A 141 -6.69 17.90 -15.32
CA ASN A 141 -6.42 16.60 -15.94
C ASN A 141 -6.20 15.52 -14.90
N LEU A 142 -7.23 15.23 -14.09
CA LEU A 142 -7.18 14.23 -13.01
C LEU A 142 -6.63 12.88 -13.50
N TRP A 143 -7.23 12.31 -14.53
CA TRP A 143 -6.86 10.97 -15.01
C TRP A 143 -5.45 10.92 -15.56
N LEU A 144 -5.03 11.95 -16.31
CA LEU A 144 -3.67 12.00 -16.87
C LEU A 144 -2.61 12.21 -15.77
N THR A 145 -3.00 12.85 -14.66
CA THR A 145 -2.16 13.06 -13.47
C THR A 145 -2.03 11.80 -12.62
N VAL A 146 -3.08 11.00 -12.51
CA VAL A 146 -3.16 9.86 -11.56
C VAL A 146 -2.93 8.49 -12.23
N ALA A 147 -3.31 8.31 -13.50
CA ALA A 147 -3.26 7.02 -14.17
C ALA A 147 -1.86 6.38 -14.22
N PRO A 148 -0.77 7.12 -14.47
CA PRO A 148 0.57 6.52 -14.46
C PRO A 148 0.98 6.02 -13.08
N SER A 149 0.60 6.74 -12.02
CA SER A 149 0.84 6.29 -10.64
C SER A 149 0.12 4.97 -10.36
N ILE A 150 -1.18 4.87 -10.71
CA ILE A 150 -1.95 3.64 -10.53
C ILE A 150 -1.37 2.49 -11.37
N PHE A 151 -0.98 2.77 -12.61
CA PHE A 151 -0.42 1.78 -13.53
C PHE A 151 0.92 1.23 -13.03
N PHE A 152 1.90 2.08 -12.72
CA PHE A 152 3.22 1.64 -12.27
C PHE A 152 3.17 0.98 -10.90
N SER A 153 2.34 1.49 -9.97
CA SER A 153 2.11 0.83 -8.69
C SER A 153 1.44 -0.54 -8.84
N GLY A 154 0.50 -0.68 -9.77
CA GLY A 154 -0.12 -1.96 -10.10
C GLY A 154 0.88 -2.94 -10.69
N LEU A 155 1.62 -2.52 -11.72
CA LEU A 155 2.65 -3.33 -12.35
C LEU A 155 3.69 -3.82 -11.33
N TYR A 156 4.21 -2.90 -10.50
CA TYR A 156 5.15 -3.24 -9.44
C TYR A 156 4.52 -4.23 -8.43
N GLY A 157 3.31 -3.96 -7.96
CA GLY A 157 2.62 -4.81 -6.97
C GLY A 157 2.39 -6.24 -7.47
N TYR A 158 1.99 -6.41 -8.73
CA TYR A 158 1.82 -7.73 -9.33
C TYR A 158 3.15 -8.44 -9.59
N LEU A 159 4.15 -7.76 -10.16
CA LEU A 159 5.48 -8.34 -10.40
C LEU A 159 6.15 -8.79 -9.10
N TYR A 160 6.05 -7.97 -8.05
CA TYR A 160 6.62 -8.29 -6.74
C TYR A 160 5.92 -9.49 -6.09
N THR A 161 4.59 -9.55 -6.15
CA THR A 161 3.83 -10.66 -5.57
C THR A 161 4.07 -11.97 -6.34
N PHE A 162 4.24 -11.89 -7.67
CA PHE A 162 4.61 -13.03 -8.50
C PHE A 162 6.03 -13.55 -8.18
N SER A 163 7.00 -12.65 -7.98
CA SER A 163 8.37 -13.00 -7.58
C SER A 163 8.41 -13.70 -6.21
N LEU A 164 7.63 -13.20 -5.24
CA LEU A 164 7.47 -13.84 -3.93
C LEU A 164 6.84 -15.23 -4.03
N TYR A 165 5.83 -15.41 -4.89
CA TYR A 165 5.22 -16.72 -5.12
C TYR A 165 6.21 -17.72 -5.72
N GLN A 166 6.99 -17.31 -6.71
CA GLN A 166 8.03 -18.18 -7.29
C GLN A 166 9.09 -18.59 -6.26
N SER A 167 9.46 -17.68 -5.36
CA SER A 167 10.47 -17.93 -4.33
C SER A 167 9.98 -18.82 -3.18
N ALA A 168 8.65 -18.97 -3.03
CA ALA A 168 8.02 -19.79 -1.99
C ALA A 168 7.68 -21.22 -2.45
N LYS A 169 7.93 -21.55 -3.72
CA LYS A 169 7.77 -22.88 -4.31
C LYS A 169 9.08 -23.65 -4.27
#